data_AF-A0A1F1QS15-F1
#
_entry.id   AF-A0A1F1QS15-F1
#
_cell.length_a   1.000
_cell.length_b   1.000
_cell.length_c   1.000
_cell.angle_alpha   90.00
_cell.angle_beta   90.00
_cell.angle_gamma   90.00
#
_symmetry.space_group_name_H-M   'P 1'
#
loop_
_entity.id
_entity.type
_entity.pdbx_description
1 polymer ?
#
loop_
_entity_poly.entity_id
_entity_poly.type
_entity_poly.pdbx_seq_one_letter_code
_entity_poly.pdbx_strand_id
1 'polypeptide(L)'
;MTVTVNNPADSSRYTPVLLAAKTQVGKAIAASSLIANFASPPAGSQASYLTVPDFAKAGSYKTQIKVTYPDKSTWTSSEFMIEVAPGAESTQSN
;
A
#
# COMPACT_ATOMS: atom_id res chain seq x y z
N MET A 1 -18.07 26.26 -23.86
CA MET A 1 -18.56 25.29 -22.87
C MET A 1 -17.61 24.10 -22.91
N THR A 2 -16.70 24.00 -21.96
CA THR A 2 -15.84 22.82 -21.79
C THR A 2 -16.69 21.71 -21.18
N VAL A 3 -17.02 20.71 -21.99
CA VAL A 3 -17.62 19.47 -21.52
C VAL A 3 -16.53 18.72 -20.75
N THR A 4 -16.40 19.02 -19.46
CA THR A 4 -15.62 18.19 -18.55
C THR A 4 -16.37 16.87 -18.49
N VAL A 5 -15.85 15.87 -19.21
CA VAL A 5 -16.31 14.49 -19.08
C VAL A 5 -15.93 14.07 -17.66
N ASN A 6 -16.85 14.29 -16.72
CA ASN A 6 -16.87 13.61 -15.44
C ASN A 6 -17.17 12.14 -15.73
N ASN A 7 -16.23 11.42 -16.34
CA ASN A 7 -16.14 9.98 -16.14
C ASN A 7 -15.95 9.85 -14.63
N PRO A 8 -16.90 9.27 -13.87
CA PRO A 8 -16.65 8.99 -12.48
C PRO A 8 -15.62 7.87 -12.47
N ALA A 9 -14.34 8.23 -12.61
CA ALA A 9 -13.22 7.31 -12.57
C ALA A 9 -13.43 6.41 -11.35
N ASP A 10 -13.40 5.09 -11.54
CA ASP A 10 -13.64 4.14 -10.44
C ASP A 10 -12.75 4.48 -9.23
N SER A 11 -11.53 4.96 -9.47
CA SER A 11 -10.61 5.46 -8.45
C SER A 11 -11.17 6.52 -7.49
N SER A 12 -12.18 7.30 -7.89
CA SER A 12 -12.82 8.32 -7.03
C SER A 12 -13.96 7.75 -6.19
N ARG A 13 -14.56 6.63 -6.61
CA ARG A 13 -15.63 5.90 -5.89
C ARG A 13 -15.09 4.78 -5.02
N TYR A 14 -13.93 4.24 -5.36
CA TYR A 14 -13.22 3.23 -4.59
C TYR A 14 -12.11 3.90 -3.80
N THR A 15 -12.30 4.02 -2.48
CA THR A 15 -11.28 4.40 -1.51
C THR A 15 -10.74 3.14 -0.84
N PRO A 16 -9.69 2.50 -1.39
CA PRO A 16 -9.08 1.36 -0.74
C PRO A 16 -8.62 1.76 0.67
N VAL A 17 -9.09 0.98 1.64
CA VAL A 17 -8.78 1.19 3.06
C VAL A 17 -7.42 0.56 3.32
N LEU A 18 -6.45 1.38 3.68
CA LEU A 18 -5.18 0.86 4.15
C LEU A 18 -5.32 0.32 5.58
N LEU A 19 -4.76 -0.87 5.79
CA LEU A 19 -4.52 -1.42 7.11
C LEU A 19 -3.28 -0.77 7.73
N ALA A 20 -3.22 -0.77 9.05
CA ALA A 20 -2.02 -0.40 9.78
C ALA A 20 -0.86 -1.31 9.33
N ALA A 21 0.14 -0.71 8.68
CA ALA A 21 1.28 -1.43 8.16
C ALA A 21 2.28 -1.68 9.28
N LYS A 22 2.16 -2.83 9.95
CA LYS A 22 3.11 -3.27 10.97
C LYS A 22 3.72 -4.60 10.54
N THR A 23 5.04 -4.66 10.49
CA THR A 23 5.77 -5.87 10.17
C THR A 23 7.02 -5.97 11.04
N GLN A 24 7.76 -7.06 10.91
CA GLN A 24 9.02 -7.28 11.62
C GLN A 24 10.19 -7.17 10.65
N VAL A 25 11.39 -6.87 11.18
CA VAL A 25 12.62 -6.93 10.40
C VAL A 25 12.74 -8.28 9.70
N GLY A 26 13.04 -8.25 8.40
CA GLY A 26 13.11 -9.44 7.54
C GLY A 26 11.77 -9.92 6.98
N LYS A 27 10.64 -9.35 7.44
CA LYS A 27 9.31 -9.62 6.86
C LYS A 27 8.88 -8.48 5.93
N ALA A 28 9.08 -8.69 4.64
CA ALA A 28 8.44 -7.88 3.62
C ALA A 28 6.94 -8.17 3.56
N ILE A 29 6.13 -7.12 3.52
CA ILE A 29 4.69 -7.22 3.25
C ILE A 29 4.41 -6.67 1.86
N ALA A 30 3.42 -7.26 1.18
CA ALA A 30 3.00 -6.79 -0.14
C ALA A 30 2.02 -5.62 -0.01
N ALA A 31 2.06 -4.68 -0.96
CA ALA A 31 1.16 -3.54 -1.01
C ALA A 31 -0.32 -3.98 -1.07
N SER A 32 -0.59 -5.08 -1.76
CA SER A 32 -1.92 -5.70 -1.84
C SER A 32 -2.41 -6.20 -0.47
N SER A 33 -1.54 -6.78 0.36
CA SER A 33 -1.89 -7.22 1.72
C SER A 33 -2.18 -6.07 2.68
N LEU A 34 -1.72 -4.86 2.37
CA LEU A 34 -1.99 -3.66 3.15
C LEU A 34 -3.34 -3.02 2.83
N ILE A 35 -4.05 -3.50 1.80
CA ILE A 35 -5.35 -2.96 1.42
C ILE A 35 -6.42 -3.88 1.99
N ALA A 36 -7.12 -3.43 3.05
CA ALA A 36 -8.18 -4.20 3.72
C ALA A 36 -9.30 -4.60 2.75
N ASN A 37 -9.63 -3.68 1.83
CA ASN A 37 -10.72 -3.82 0.88
C ASN A 37 -10.24 -4.23 -0.52
N PHE A 38 -9.17 -5.02 -0.61
CA PHE A 38 -8.66 -5.53 -1.89
C PHE A 38 -9.57 -6.61 -2.49
N ALA A 39 -10.66 -6.99 -1.82
CA ALA A 39 -11.68 -7.90 -2.32
C ALA A 39 -12.69 -7.24 -3.27
N SER A 40 -12.81 -5.90 -3.26
CA SER A 40 -13.79 -5.14 -4.05
C SER A 40 -13.27 -4.38 -5.29
N PRO A 41 -11.96 -4.31 -5.65
CA PRO A 41 -11.55 -3.70 -6.90
C PRO A 41 -11.89 -4.62 -8.10
N PRO A 42 -12.03 -4.07 -9.31
CA PRO A 42 -12.16 -4.88 -10.52
C PRO A 42 -10.98 -5.85 -10.63
N ALA A 43 -11.27 -7.09 -11.03
CA ALA A 43 -10.25 -8.11 -11.27
C ALA A 43 -9.23 -7.57 -12.30
N GLY A 44 -7.95 -7.50 -11.90
CA GLY A 44 -6.89 -6.90 -12.71
C GLY A 44 -6.25 -5.65 -12.11
N SER A 45 -6.74 -5.15 -10.97
CA SER A 45 -6.05 -4.07 -10.25
C SER A 45 -4.67 -4.51 -9.75
N GLN A 46 -3.66 -3.68 -9.99
CA GLN A 46 -2.29 -3.90 -9.53
C GLN A 46 -1.90 -2.86 -8.50
N ALA A 47 -1.48 -3.31 -7.31
CA ALA A 47 -0.95 -2.45 -6.26
C ALA A 47 0.59 -2.52 -6.23
N SER A 48 1.23 -1.36 -6.25
CA SER A 48 2.68 -1.22 -6.18
C SER A 48 3.09 -0.16 -5.17
N TYR A 49 4.23 -0.37 -4.50
CA TYR A 49 4.83 0.67 -3.65
C TYR A 49 5.46 1.76 -4.53
N LEU A 50 5.11 3.02 -4.24
CA LEU A 50 5.80 4.17 -4.84
C LEU A 50 7.16 4.41 -4.20
N THR A 51 7.25 4.18 -2.88
CA THR A 51 8.48 4.30 -2.11
C THR A 51 8.75 2.95 -1.47
N VAL A 52 9.82 2.27 -1.86
CA VAL A 52 10.12 0.94 -1.29
C VAL A 52 10.59 1.13 0.15
N PRO A 53 9.84 0.65 1.16
CA PRO A 53 10.26 0.68 2.54
C PRO A 53 11.36 -0.36 2.78
N ASP A 54 12.29 -0.06 3.69
CA ASP A 54 13.37 -1.00 4.03
C ASP A 54 12.89 -1.93 5.15
N PHE A 55 12.43 -3.11 4.77
CA PHE A 55 11.99 -4.13 5.73
C PHE A 55 13.15 -4.84 6.45
N ALA A 56 14.42 -4.59 6.08
CA ALA A 56 15.58 -5.19 6.72
C ALA A 56 16.08 -4.41 7.94
N LYS A 57 15.51 -3.22 8.20
CA LYS A 57 15.87 -2.37 9.33
C LYS A 57 14.63 -2.01 10.13
N ALA A 58 14.79 -2.00 11.45
CA ALA A 58 13.75 -1.59 12.35
C ALA A 58 13.56 -0.07 12.27
N GLY A 59 12.31 0.39 12.17
CA GLY A 59 12.01 1.81 12.07
C GLY A 59 10.67 2.09 11.43
N SER A 60 10.35 3.38 11.32
CA SER A 60 9.15 3.87 10.66
C SER A 60 9.48 4.34 9.24
N TYR A 61 8.90 3.68 8.25
CA TYR A 61 9.14 3.98 6.84
C TYR A 61 7.90 4.61 6.22
N LYS A 62 8.04 5.84 5.74
CA LYS A 62 6.97 6.52 5.02
C LYS A 62 6.87 5.95 3.61
N THR A 63 5.69 5.47 3.23
CA THR A 63 5.45 4.97 1.87
C THR A 63 4.03 5.27 1.39
N GLN A 64 3.82 5.05 0.10
CA GLN A 64 2.55 5.17 -0.58
C GLN A 64 2.33 3.96 -1.49
N ILE A 65 1.07 3.57 -1.60
CA ILE A 65 0.66 2.53 -2.54
C ILE A 65 -0.05 3.19 -3.71
N LYS A 66 0.38 2.87 -4.92
CA LYS A 66 -0.33 3.20 -6.14
C LYS A 66 -1.05 1.97 -6.64
N VAL A 67 -2.36 2.09 -6.82
CA VAL A 67 -3.21 1.08 -7.44
C VAL A 67 -3.54 1.53 -8.86
N THR A 68 -3.20 0.69 -9.83
CA THR A 68 -3.56 0.90 -11.24
C THR A 68 -4.73 0.00 -11.57
N TYR A 69 -5.82 0.59 -12.07
CA TYR A 69 -7.03 -0.13 -12.46
C TYR A 69 -7.04 -0.40 -13.96
N PRO A 70 -7.73 -1.46 -14.42
CA PRO A 70 -7.87 -1.77 -15.85
C PRO A 70 -8.57 -0.66 -16.65
N ASP A 71 -9.36 0.20 -16.01
CA ASP A 71 -10.04 1.35 -16.62
C ASP A 71 -9.08 2.52 -16.99
N LYS A 72 -7.77 2.32 -16.89
CA LYS A 72 -6.72 3.38 -16.98
C LYS A 72 -6.74 4.40 -15.84
N SER A 73 -7.66 4.27 -14.90
CA SER A 73 -7.69 5.04 -13.67
C SER A 73 -6.56 4.61 -12.72
N THR A 74 -5.98 5.56 -11.99
CA THR A 74 -4.97 5.28 -10.95
C THR A 74 -5.40 5.87 -9.62
N TRP A 75 -5.39 5.06 -8.58
CA TRP A 75 -5.55 5.53 -7.21
C TRP A 75 -4.20 5.58 -6.52
N THR A 76 -3.91 6.68 -5.86
CA THR A 76 -2.72 6.82 -5.02
C THR A 76 -3.18 6.94 -3.58
N SER A 77 -2.63 6.10 -2.72
CA SER A 77 -2.89 6.16 -1.31
C SER A 77 -2.33 7.41 -0.67
N SER A 78 -3.02 7.88 0.37
CA SER A 78 -2.42 8.72 1.40
C SER A 78 -1.14 8.07 1.94
N GLU A 79 -0.17 8.91 2.24
CA GLU A 79 1.09 8.49 2.85
C GLU A 79 0.82 7.84 4.20
N PHE A 80 1.36 6.64 4.39
CA PHE A 80 1.26 5.91 5.64
C PHE A 80 2.64 5.48 6.09
N MET A 81 2.78 5.29 7.39
CA MET A 81 4.02 4.80 7.99
C MET A 81 3.93 3.29 8.17
N ILE A 82 4.91 2.59 7.62
CA ILE A 82 5.15 1.19 7.94
C ILE A 82 6.07 1.14 9.14
N GLU A 83 5.57 0.58 10.22
CA GLU A 83 6.38 0.30 11.40
C GLU A 83 7.00 -1.09 11.23
N VAL A 84 8.32 -1.10 11.01
CA VAL A 84 9.11 -2.32 11.04
C VAL A 84 9.60 -2.47 12.46
N ALA A 85 8.94 -3.32 13.23
CA ALA A 85 9.40 -3.71 14.55
C ALA A 85 10.77 -4.38 14.40
N PRO A 86 11.74 -4.08 15.28
CA PRO A 86 12.93 -4.92 15.38
C PRO A 86 12.43 -6.33 15.59
N GLY A 87 12.65 -7.20 14.59
CA GLY A 87 12.50 -8.63 14.81
C GLY A 87 13.33 -8.89 16.05
N ALA A 88 12.75 -9.57 17.04
CA ALA A 88 13.51 -10.00 18.19
C ALA A 88 14.66 -10.86 17.64
N GLU A 89 15.78 -10.21 17.34
CA GLU A 89 17.07 -10.84 17.34
C GLU A 89 17.09 -11.43 18.73
N SER A 90 16.91 -12.74 18.79
CA SER A 90 17.36 -13.49 19.95
C SER A 90 18.74 -12.93 20.20
N THR A 91 18.92 -12.28 21.35
CA THR A 91 20.22 -12.17 21.97
C THR A 91 20.83 -13.56 21.91
N GLN A 92 21.60 -13.84 20.87
CA GLN A 92 22.46 -15.01 20.82
C GLN A 92 23.67 -14.63 21.68
N SER A 93 23.41 -14.49 22.98
CA SER A 93 24.40 -14.87 23.98
C SER A 93 24.34 -16.39 24.03
N ASN A 94 25.23 -17.04 23.30
CA ASN A 94 25.94 -18.20 23.84
C ASN A 94 27.22 -18.45 23.06
#